data_AF-A0A841EHM9-F1
#
_entry.id   AF-A0A841EHM9-F1
#
_cell.length_a   1.000
_cell.length_b   1.000
_cell.length_c   1.000
_cell.angle_alpha   90.00
_cell.angle_beta   90.00
_cell.angle_gamma   90.00
#
_symmetry.space_group_name_H-M   'P 1'
#
loop_
_entity.id
_entity.type
_entity.pdbx_description
1 polymer ?
#
loop_
_entity_poly.entity_id
_entity_poly.type
_entity_poly.pdbx_seq_one_letter_code
_entity_poly.pdbx_strand_id
1 'polypeptide(L)'
;MRRITAITIAFTIGHSVTLVLGTLGLPVPQQPVEALIAVSILISAVHAVRPVFPGREPLVAGAFGLVHGMAFSMTLAAMDLSDLRLGLSLLGFNLGIEIMQLIVLPPLVALSRTRIYTPLRTVAAAVTAIAATGWLLDRVGLANPIGAVADALGGVSPWIVPGVWVAAAAVLVRRRVCAGRADRPADRDTVRS
;
A
#
# COMPACT_ATOMS: atom_id res chain seq x y z
N MET A 1 -10.97 -11.15 2.63
CA MET A 1 -9.73 -11.71 2.05
C MET A 1 -9.80 -11.82 0.55
N ARG A 2 -10.71 -12.62 -0.03
CA ARG A 2 -10.85 -12.78 -1.50
C ARG A 2 -10.76 -11.47 -2.31
N ARG A 3 -11.47 -10.43 -1.87
CA ARG A 3 -11.45 -9.11 -2.53
C ARG A 3 -10.07 -8.43 -2.48
N ILE A 4 -9.40 -8.44 -1.32
CA ILE A 4 -8.07 -7.82 -1.15
C ILE A 4 -7.06 -8.57 -2.02
N THR A 5 -7.10 -9.89 -2.01
CA THR A 5 -6.25 -10.74 -2.87
C THR A 5 -6.46 -10.46 -4.35
N ALA A 6 -7.72 -10.28 -4.79
CA ALA A 6 -8.01 -9.92 -6.17
C ALA A 6 -7.43 -8.55 -6.56
N ILE A 7 -7.48 -7.57 -5.66
CA ILE A 7 -6.89 -6.24 -5.87
C ILE A 7 -5.38 -6.33 -6.00
N THR A 8 -4.70 -7.03 -5.09
CA THR A 8 -3.23 -7.12 -5.11
C THR A 8 -2.72 -7.88 -6.31
N ILE A 9 -3.36 -9.01 -6.65
CA ILE A 9 -3.00 -9.79 -7.84
C ILE A 9 -3.21 -8.97 -9.12
N ALA A 10 -4.35 -8.28 -9.25
CA ALA A 10 -4.62 -7.47 -10.43
C ALA A 10 -3.56 -6.36 -10.60
N PHE A 11 -3.17 -5.68 -9.52
CA PHE A 11 -2.09 -4.70 -9.54
C PHE A 11 -0.76 -5.33 -9.98
N THR A 12 -0.35 -6.46 -9.37
CA THR A 12 0.91 -7.14 -9.69
C THR A 12 0.95 -7.61 -11.14
N ILE A 13 -0.16 -8.12 -11.67
CA ILE A 13 -0.27 -8.52 -13.08
C ILE A 13 -0.10 -7.31 -14.00
N GLY A 14 -0.87 -6.25 -13.79
CA GLY A 14 -0.78 -5.03 -14.60
C GLY A 14 0.63 -4.44 -14.56
N HIS A 15 1.20 -4.34 -13.36
CA HIS A 15 2.56 -3.88 -13.14
C HIS A 15 3.58 -4.69 -13.92
N SER A 16 3.54 -6.02 -13.79
CA SER A 16 4.47 -6.93 -14.46
C SER A 16 4.42 -6.79 -15.98
N VAL A 17 3.22 -6.66 -16.55
CA VAL A 17 3.03 -6.50 -18.00
C VAL A 17 3.76 -5.26 -18.50
N THR A 18 3.51 -4.10 -17.91
CA THR A 18 4.15 -2.85 -18.37
C THR A 18 5.61 -2.74 -17.98
N LEU A 19 6.02 -3.40 -16.90
CA LEU A 19 7.42 -3.48 -16.52
C LEU A 19 8.22 -4.20 -17.62
N VAL A 20 7.78 -5.38 -18.03
CA VAL A 20 8.40 -6.15 -19.11
C VAL A 20 8.35 -5.38 -20.43
N LEU A 21 7.17 -4.91 -20.82
CA LEU A 21 6.99 -4.19 -22.09
C LEU A 21 7.82 -2.91 -22.17
N GLY A 22 7.91 -2.15 -21.07
CA GLY A 22 8.73 -0.94 -20.99
C GLY A 22 10.23 -1.25 -21.10
N THR A 23 10.69 -2.35 -20.50
CA THR A 23 12.10 -2.77 -20.62
C THR A 23 12.47 -3.24 -22.03
N LEU A 24 11.51 -3.76 -22.79
CA LEU A 24 11.71 -4.21 -24.17
C LEU A 24 11.65 -3.08 -25.22
N GLY A 25 11.56 -1.82 -24.78
CA GLY A 25 11.75 -0.66 -25.66
C GLY A 25 10.46 0.03 -26.11
N LEU A 26 9.43 0.09 -25.26
CA LEU A 26 8.37 1.10 -25.41
C LEU A 26 8.83 2.40 -24.73
N PRO A 27 9.36 3.40 -25.47
CA PRO A 27 9.74 4.67 -24.89
C PRO A 27 8.48 5.42 -24.46
N VAL A 28 8.34 5.66 -23.16
CA VAL A 28 7.29 6.51 -22.60
C VAL A 28 7.95 7.67 -21.87
N PRO A 29 7.52 8.93 -22.10
CA PRO A 29 8.09 10.06 -21.37
C PRO A 29 7.87 9.91 -19.86
N GLN A 30 8.95 10.10 -19.08
CA GLN A 30 8.94 9.86 -17.63
C GLN A 30 7.95 10.76 -16.88
N GLN A 31 7.90 12.04 -17.23
CA GLN A 31 7.10 13.04 -16.52
C GLN A 31 5.59 12.73 -16.53
N PRO A 32 4.94 12.39 -17.68
CA PRO A 32 3.57 11.90 -17.70
C PRO A 32 3.33 10.65 -16.85
N VAL A 33 4.26 9.68 -16.87
CA VAL A 33 4.13 8.45 -16.07
C VAL A 33 4.10 8.80 -14.58
N GLU A 34 5.05 9.60 -14.11
CA GLU A 34 5.11 10.02 -12.71
C GLU A 34 3.88 10.84 -12.28
N ALA A 35 3.39 11.72 -13.15
CA ALA A 35 2.14 12.45 -12.90
C ALA A 35 0.93 11.51 -12.78
N LEU A 36 0.82 10.50 -13.65
CA LEU A 36 -0.25 9.50 -13.58
C LEU A 36 -0.13 8.62 -12.32
N ILE A 37 1.09 8.32 -11.87
CA ILE A 37 1.31 7.63 -10.59
C ILE A 37 0.79 8.50 -9.45
N ALA A 38 1.16 9.79 -9.39
CA ALA A 38 0.67 10.71 -8.36
C ALA A 38 -0.87 10.81 -8.36
N VAL A 39 -1.49 10.89 -9.55
CA VAL A 39 -2.96 10.87 -9.69
C VAL A 39 -3.56 9.57 -9.17
N SER A 40 -2.97 8.41 -9.48
CA SER A 40 -3.46 7.11 -8.99
C SER A 40 -3.40 6.98 -7.46
N ILE A 41 -2.35 7.54 -6.83
CA ILE A 41 -2.20 7.59 -5.37
C ILE A 41 -3.26 8.50 -4.76
N LEU A 42 -3.50 9.67 -5.36
CA LEU A 42 -4.54 10.60 -4.93
C LEU A 42 -5.94 9.95 -5.01
N ILE A 43 -6.26 9.28 -6.13
CA ILE A 43 -7.52 8.54 -6.30
C ILE A 43 -7.65 7.46 -5.22
N SER A 44 -6.57 6.73 -4.92
CA SER A 44 -6.57 5.68 -3.89
C SER A 44 -6.80 6.24 -2.50
N ALA A 45 -6.20 7.39 -2.17
CA ALA A 45 -6.43 8.10 -0.91
C ALA A 45 -7.89 8.54 -0.75
N VAL A 46 -8.48 9.13 -1.81
CA VAL A 46 -9.90 9.49 -1.82
C VAL A 46 -10.78 8.25 -1.63
N HIS A 47 -10.50 7.16 -2.36
CA HIS A 47 -11.23 5.89 -2.24
C HIS A 47 -11.16 5.31 -0.82
N ALA A 48 -10.04 5.46 -0.13
CA ALA A 48 -9.86 4.98 1.25
C ALA A 48 -10.77 5.71 2.26
N VAL A 49 -11.09 6.98 2.03
CA VAL A 49 -12.04 7.75 2.85
C VAL A 49 -13.47 7.43 2.45
N ARG A 50 -13.77 7.52 1.15
CA ARG A 50 -15.09 7.27 0.58
C ARG A 50 -14.96 6.43 -0.69
N PRO A 51 -15.52 5.21 -0.73
CA PRO A 51 -15.40 4.33 -1.90
C PRO A 51 -15.95 4.98 -3.17
N VAL A 52 -15.08 5.25 -4.14
CA VAL A 52 -15.43 5.90 -5.42
C VAL A 52 -15.89 4.88 -6.47
N PHE A 53 -15.38 3.65 -6.40
CA PHE A 53 -15.63 2.58 -7.37
C PHE A 53 -15.95 1.24 -6.69
N PRO A 54 -17.02 1.19 -5.87
CA PRO A 54 -17.36 -0.01 -5.11
C PRO A 54 -17.59 -1.20 -6.05
N GLY A 55 -16.83 -2.28 -5.88
CA GLY A 55 -16.97 -3.50 -6.71
C GLY A 55 -15.97 -3.60 -7.86
N ARG A 56 -15.36 -2.49 -8.27
CA ARG A 56 -14.43 -2.44 -9.41
C ARG A 56 -12.99 -2.23 -8.98
N GLU A 57 -12.69 -2.36 -7.69
CA GLU A 57 -11.36 -2.14 -7.14
C GLU A 57 -10.27 -2.99 -7.81
N PRO A 58 -10.48 -4.29 -8.13
CA PRO A 58 -9.46 -5.07 -8.83
C PRO A 58 -9.14 -4.53 -10.23
N LEU A 59 -10.17 -4.08 -10.98
CA LEU A 59 -9.98 -3.52 -12.31
C LEU A 59 -9.16 -2.22 -12.25
N VAL A 60 -9.52 -1.32 -11.33
CA VAL A 60 -8.81 -0.06 -11.13
C VAL A 60 -7.38 -0.30 -10.65
N ALA A 61 -7.18 -1.26 -9.75
CA ALA A 61 -5.85 -1.64 -9.29
C ALA A 61 -4.98 -2.22 -10.42
N GLY A 62 -5.55 -3.03 -11.31
CA GLY A 62 -4.84 -3.48 -12.52
C GLY A 62 -4.43 -2.33 -13.43
N ALA A 63 -5.32 -1.36 -13.65
CA ALA A 63 -5.02 -0.15 -14.43
C ALA A 63 -3.91 0.69 -13.78
N PHE A 64 -3.93 0.84 -12.45
CA PHE A 64 -2.84 1.51 -11.72
C PHE A 64 -1.54 0.73 -11.81
N GLY A 65 -1.60 -0.61 -11.74
CA GLY A 65 -0.45 -1.47 -11.96
C GLY A 65 0.24 -1.18 -13.30
N LEU A 66 -0.52 -1.10 -14.39
CA LEU A 66 0.01 -0.75 -15.72
C LEU A 66 0.77 0.58 -15.71
N VAL A 67 0.27 1.59 -15.01
CA VAL A 67 0.97 2.88 -14.92
C VAL A 67 2.26 2.76 -14.11
N HIS A 68 2.21 2.07 -12.97
CA HIS A 68 3.34 1.96 -12.05
C HIS A 68 4.50 1.14 -12.63
N GLY A 69 4.21 0.09 -13.40
CA GLY A 69 5.25 -0.73 -14.03
C GLY A 69 6.14 0.04 -15.01
N MET A 70 5.61 1.08 -15.66
CA MET A 70 6.37 1.93 -16.57
C MET A 70 7.45 2.77 -15.88
N ALA A 71 7.27 3.16 -14.60
CA ALA A 71 8.26 3.97 -13.91
C ALA A 71 9.57 3.22 -13.70
N PHE A 72 9.49 1.99 -13.19
CA PHE A 72 10.68 1.18 -12.94
C PHE A 72 11.28 0.58 -14.22
N SER A 73 10.48 0.37 -15.26
CA SER A 73 10.99 -0.14 -16.55
C SER A 73 12.01 0.81 -17.19
N MET A 74 11.84 2.13 -17.04
CA MET A 74 12.80 3.12 -17.53
C MET A 74 14.17 2.99 -16.85
N THR A 75 14.19 2.71 -15.54
CA THR A 75 15.43 2.46 -14.79
C THR A 75 16.11 1.18 -15.26
N LEU A 76 15.38 0.08 -15.42
CA LEU A 76 15.94 -1.18 -15.90
C LEU A 76 16.43 -1.09 -17.35
N ALA A 77 15.71 -0.39 -18.23
CA ALA A 77 16.12 -0.16 -19.61
C ALA A 77 17.45 0.62 -19.69
N ALA A 78 17.68 1.56 -18.76
CA ALA A 78 18.92 2.34 -18.70
C ALA A 78 20.14 1.55 -18.18
N MET A 79 19.94 0.36 -17.59
CA MET A 79 21.01 -0.44 -16.98
C MET A 79 21.72 -1.41 -17.94
N ASP A 80 21.27 -1.51 -19.19
CA ASP A 80 21.85 -2.38 -20.24
C ASP A 80 22.18 -3.81 -19.75
N LEU A 81 21.19 -4.43 -19.10
CA LEU A 81 21.35 -5.73 -18.45
C LEU A 81 21.31 -6.88 -19.47
N SER A 82 22.09 -7.93 -19.23
CA SER A 82 21.90 -9.19 -19.95
C SER A 82 20.54 -9.83 -19.65
N ASP A 83 20.01 -10.63 -20.58
CA ASP A 83 18.69 -11.27 -20.47
C ASP A 83 18.46 -11.99 -19.13
N LEU A 84 19.48 -12.71 -18.65
CA LEU A 84 19.40 -13.40 -17.35
C LEU A 84 19.29 -12.42 -16.19
N ARG A 85 20.10 -11.35 -16.18
CA ARG A 85 20.06 -10.32 -15.13
C ARG A 85 18.75 -9.55 -15.16
N LEU A 86 18.25 -9.22 -16.35
CA LEU A 86 16.94 -8.62 -16.53
C LEU A 86 15.85 -9.54 -15.96
N GLY A 87 15.84 -10.82 -16.33
CA GLY A 87 14.90 -11.81 -15.81
C GLY A 87 14.94 -11.93 -14.28
N LEU A 88 16.13 -11.97 -13.68
CA LEU A 88 16.30 -12.00 -12.22
C LEU A 88 15.85 -10.70 -11.56
N SER A 89 16.10 -9.54 -12.16
CA SER A 89 15.63 -8.25 -11.64
C SER A 89 14.11 -8.14 -11.68
N LEU A 90 13.47 -8.59 -12.77
CA LEU A 90 12.01 -8.64 -12.90
C LEU A 90 11.40 -9.57 -11.85
N LEU A 91 11.97 -10.76 -11.68
CA LEU A 91 11.54 -11.72 -10.67
C LEU A 91 11.70 -11.16 -9.24
N GLY A 92 12.89 -10.63 -8.93
CA GLY A 92 13.20 -10.06 -7.62
C GLY A 92 12.30 -8.88 -7.27
N PHE A 93 11.97 -8.03 -8.24
CA PHE A 93 11.04 -6.92 -8.04
C PHE A 93 9.63 -7.41 -7.68
N ASN A 94 9.09 -8.37 -8.43
CA ASN A 94 7.76 -8.93 -8.17
C ASN A 94 7.70 -9.66 -6.83
N LEU A 95 8.71 -10.48 -6.50
CA LEU A 95 8.80 -11.11 -5.17
C LEU A 95 8.89 -10.06 -4.06
N GLY A 96 9.62 -8.97 -4.28
CA GLY A 96 9.69 -7.84 -3.36
C GLY A 96 8.30 -7.23 -3.07
N ILE A 97 7.49 -7.02 -4.11
CA ILE A 97 6.10 -6.53 -3.95
C ILE A 97 5.27 -7.51 -3.12
N GLU A 98 5.31 -8.80 -3.46
CA GLU A 98 4.52 -9.82 -2.76
C GLU A 98 4.93 -9.93 -1.29
N ILE A 99 6.24 -9.94 -0.99
CA ILE A 99 6.76 -9.97 0.38
C ILE A 99 6.29 -8.73 1.16
N MET A 100 6.39 -7.54 0.57
CA MET A 100 5.92 -6.31 1.22
C MET A 100 4.41 -6.38 1.53
N GLN A 101 3.60 -6.88 0.60
CA GLN A 101 2.16 -7.07 0.82
C GLN A 101 1.89 -8.07 1.95
N LEU A 102 2.64 -9.17 2.02
CA LEU A 102 2.54 -10.17 3.10
C LEU A 102 2.93 -9.59 4.46
N ILE A 103 3.86 -8.64 4.52
CA ILE A 103 4.27 -7.97 5.76
C ILE A 103 3.25 -6.90 6.18
N VAL A 104 2.71 -6.12 5.25
CA VAL A 104 1.90 -4.93 5.55
C VAL A 104 0.41 -5.25 5.73
N LEU A 105 -0.15 -6.19 4.97
CA LEU A 105 -1.60 -6.46 5.00
C LEU A 105 -2.11 -7.09 6.30
N PRO A 106 -1.45 -8.09 6.92
CA PRO A 106 -1.97 -8.74 8.12
C PRO A 106 -2.26 -7.79 9.30
N PRO A 107 -1.35 -6.87 9.70
CA PRO A 107 -1.64 -5.98 10.82
C PRO A 107 -2.72 -4.95 10.48
N LEU A 108 -2.79 -4.47 9.23
CA LEU A 108 -3.89 -3.59 8.78
C LEU A 108 -5.25 -4.28 8.85
N VAL A 109 -5.32 -5.56 8.43
CA VAL A 109 -6.51 -6.39 8.55
C VAL A 109 -6.90 -6.65 10.02
N ALA A 110 -5.93 -6.83 10.90
CA ALA A 110 -6.19 -6.98 12.34
C ALA A 110 -6.76 -5.68 12.93
N LEU A 111 -6.14 -4.54 12.60
CA LEU A 111 -6.58 -3.22 13.02
C LEU A 111 -7.97 -2.88 12.45
N SER A 112 -8.29 -3.29 11.23
CA SER A 112 -9.57 -2.99 10.55
C SER A 112 -10.82 -3.46 11.31
N ARG A 113 -10.65 -4.35 12.28
CA ARG A 113 -11.73 -4.84 13.15
C ARG A 113 -11.93 -3.97 14.39
N THR A 114 -11.22 -2.85 14.52
CA THR A 114 -11.22 -1.97 15.70
C THR A 114 -11.78 -0.59 15.38
N ARG A 115 -12.21 0.15 16.41
CA ARG A 115 -12.70 1.53 16.27
C ARG A 115 -11.60 2.53 15.89
N ILE A 116 -10.34 2.21 16.19
CA ILE A 116 -9.17 3.07 15.90
C ILE A 116 -8.86 3.07 14.39
N TYR A 117 -9.27 2.04 13.66
CA TYR A 117 -8.96 1.93 12.24
C TYR A 117 -9.57 3.05 11.40
N THR A 118 -10.81 3.44 11.67
CA THR A 118 -11.46 4.51 10.89
C THR A 118 -10.70 5.83 10.94
N PRO A 119 -10.39 6.42 12.13
CA PRO A 119 -9.60 7.64 12.17
C PRO A 119 -8.19 7.44 11.62
N LEU A 120 -7.53 6.32 11.91
CA LEU A 120 -6.20 6.01 11.38
C LEU A 120 -6.19 6.00 9.84
N ARG A 121 -7.16 5.31 9.23
CA ARG A 121 -7.33 5.24 7.77
C ARG A 121 -7.57 6.62 7.17
N THR A 122 -8.42 7.44 7.79
CA THR A 122 -8.73 8.79 7.31
C THR A 122 -7.52 9.71 7.40
N VAL A 123 -6.77 9.68 8.51
CA VAL A 123 -5.54 10.47 8.67
C VAL A 123 -4.48 10.03 7.67
N ALA A 124 -4.26 8.72 7.53
CA ALA A 124 -3.32 8.18 6.55
C ALA A 124 -3.71 8.61 5.12
N ALA A 125 -4.99 8.49 4.76
CA ALA A 125 -5.48 8.92 3.47
C ALA A 125 -5.29 10.43 3.23
N ALA A 126 -5.55 11.27 4.24
CA ALA A 126 -5.34 12.71 4.12
C ALA A 126 -3.85 13.05 3.89
N VAL A 127 -2.95 12.46 4.66
CA VAL A 127 -1.49 12.63 4.48
C VAL A 127 -1.06 12.16 3.08
N THR A 128 -1.52 10.98 2.65
CA THR A 128 -1.23 10.45 1.31
C THR A 128 -1.76 11.37 0.21
N ALA A 129 -2.96 11.91 0.35
CA ALA A 129 -3.55 12.83 -0.63
C ALA A 129 -2.75 14.14 -0.73
N ILE A 130 -2.31 14.71 0.40
CA ILE A 130 -1.46 15.91 0.43
C ILE A 130 -0.13 15.61 -0.26
N ALA A 131 0.55 14.52 0.09
CA ALA A 131 1.82 14.14 -0.50
C ALA A 131 1.70 13.90 -2.02
N ALA A 132 0.68 13.17 -2.45
CA ALA A 132 0.42 12.92 -3.87
C ALA A 132 0.12 14.21 -4.64
N THR A 133 -0.60 15.15 -4.04
CA THR A 133 -0.87 16.46 -4.64
C THR A 133 0.41 17.27 -4.78
N GLY A 134 1.24 17.33 -3.74
CA GLY A 134 2.54 18.00 -3.80
C GLY A 134 3.46 17.43 -4.87
N TRP A 135 3.51 16.11 -4.99
CA TRP A 135 4.29 15.44 -6.02
C TRP A 135 3.75 15.70 -7.43
N LEU A 136 2.42 15.70 -7.61
CA LEU A 136 1.81 16.05 -8.89
C LEU A 136 2.12 17.49 -9.31
N LEU A 137 2.07 18.43 -8.36
CA LEU A 137 2.40 19.84 -8.59
C LEU A 137 3.84 20.01 -9.06
N ASP A 138 4.79 19.31 -8.44
CA ASP A 138 6.19 19.31 -8.86
C ASP A 138 6.34 18.84 -10.32
N ARG A 139 5.60 17.79 -10.71
CA ARG A 139 5.60 17.29 -12.10
C ARG A 139 4.96 18.20 -13.14
N VAL A 140 4.18 19.20 -12.73
CA VAL A 140 3.67 20.24 -13.64
C VAL A 140 4.44 21.56 -13.54
N GLY A 141 5.60 21.57 -12.86
CA GLY A 141 6.48 22.74 -12.73
C GLY A 141 6.09 23.71 -11.62
N LEU A 142 5.20 23.31 -10.71
CA LEU A 142 4.77 24.11 -9.57
C LEU A 142 5.50 23.67 -8.30
N ALA A 143 6.64 24.34 -8.04
CA ALA A 143 7.41 24.14 -6.82
C ALA A 143 6.55 24.39 -5.58
N ASN A 144 6.64 23.49 -4.60
CA ASN A 144 5.82 23.53 -3.40
C ASN A 144 6.58 22.89 -2.21
N PRO A 145 6.30 23.31 -0.96
CA PRO A 145 7.03 22.83 0.20
C PRO A 145 6.71 21.37 0.57
N ILE A 146 5.70 20.75 -0.04
CA ILE A 146 5.24 19.40 0.32
C ILE A 146 6.32 18.38 -0.04
N GLY A 147 7.05 18.55 -1.14
CA GLY A 147 8.17 17.68 -1.50
C GLY A 147 9.23 17.65 -0.39
N ALA A 148 9.69 18.82 0.06
CA ALA A 148 10.68 18.92 1.14
C ALA A 148 10.19 18.30 2.47
N VAL A 149 8.91 18.46 2.79
CA VAL A 149 8.30 17.83 3.97
C VAL A 149 8.21 16.31 3.80
N ALA A 150 7.84 15.82 2.60
CA ALA A 150 7.78 14.40 2.31
C ALA A 150 9.17 13.74 2.43
N ASP A 151 10.22 14.40 1.96
CA ASP A 151 11.60 13.93 2.09
C ASP A 151 12.04 13.88 3.56
N ALA A 152 11.70 14.90 4.36
CA ALA A 152 11.95 14.90 5.80
C ALA A 152 11.21 13.77 6.53
N LEU A 153 9.99 13.45 6.10
CA LEU A 153 9.22 12.31 6.62
C LEU A 153 9.77 10.95 6.16
N GLY A 154 10.63 10.91 5.13
CA GLY A 154 11.34 9.71 4.68
C GLY A 154 12.13 9.04 5.80
N GLY A 155 12.70 9.81 6.74
CA GLY A 155 13.39 9.29 7.92
C GLY A 155 12.49 8.55 8.92
N VAL A 156 11.18 8.80 8.88
CA VAL A 156 10.18 8.11 9.72
C VAL A 156 9.72 6.80 9.08
N SER A 157 9.88 6.65 7.75
CA SER A 157 9.36 5.51 6.98
C SER A 157 9.76 4.12 7.51
N PRO A 158 10.99 3.87 8.02
CA PRO A 158 11.37 2.55 8.52
C PRO A 158 10.56 2.12 9.76
N TRP A 159 10.03 3.09 10.52
CA TRP A 159 9.32 2.85 11.78
C TRP A 159 7.81 2.64 11.60
N ILE A 160 7.26 2.97 10.43
CA ILE A 160 5.82 2.87 10.16
C ILE A 160 5.37 1.41 10.25
N VAL A 161 6.04 0.50 9.53
CA VAL A 161 5.65 -0.92 9.48
C VAL A 161 5.76 -1.58 10.86
N PRO A 162 6.90 -1.47 11.60
CA PRO A 162 6.98 -1.97 12.97
C PRO A 162 5.92 -1.36 13.89
N GLY A 163 5.65 -0.05 13.80
CA GLY A 163 4.64 0.61 14.63
C GLY A 163 3.22 0.07 14.40
N VAL A 164 2.85 -0.18 13.14
CA VAL A 164 1.57 -0.79 12.78
C VAL A 164 1.46 -2.22 13.32
N TRP A 165 2.56 -2.98 13.28
CA TRP A 165 2.63 -4.33 13.89
C TRP A 165 2.47 -4.30 15.41
N VAL A 166 3.15 -3.38 16.11
CA VAL A 166 3.00 -3.21 17.57
C VAL A 166 1.56 -2.87 17.93
N ALA A 167 0.94 -1.94 17.21
CA ALA A 167 -0.47 -1.59 17.43
C ALA A 167 -1.41 -2.79 17.20
N ALA A 168 -1.20 -3.57 16.13
CA ALA A 168 -1.98 -4.77 15.84
C ALA A 168 -1.79 -5.84 16.92
N ALA A 169 -0.56 -6.09 17.38
CA ALA A 169 -0.26 -7.04 18.45
C ALA A 169 -0.94 -6.65 19.76
N ALA A 170 -0.89 -5.38 20.15
CA ALA A 170 -1.57 -4.88 21.34
C ALA A 170 -3.09 -5.13 21.30
N VAL A 171 -3.71 -4.96 20.12
CA VAL A 171 -5.14 -5.27 19.91
C VAL A 171 -5.42 -6.76 20.05
N LEU A 172 -4.59 -7.62 19.45
CA LEU A 172 -4.79 -9.08 19.52
C LEU A 172 -4.62 -9.61 20.95
N VAL A 173 -3.64 -9.12 21.69
CA VAL A 173 -3.43 -9.47 23.10
C VAL A 173 -4.62 -9.05 23.94
N ARG A 174 -5.09 -7.79 23.82
CA ARG A 174 -6.28 -7.30 24.55
C ARG A 174 -7.51 -8.15 24.27
N ARG A 175 -7.75 -8.55 23.02
CA ARG A 175 -8.87 -9.43 22.63
C ARG A 175 -8.78 -10.81 23.29
N ARG A 176 -7.59 -11.43 23.29
CA ARG A 176 -7.38 -12.74 23.93
C ARG A 176 -7.62 -12.68 25.44
N VAL A 177 -7.13 -11.63 26.11
CA VAL A 177 -7.32 -11.44 27.56
C VAL A 177 -8.80 -11.23 27.90
N CYS A 178 -9.54 -10.43 27.13
CA CYS A 178 -10.98 -10.23 27.35
C CYS A 178 -11.79 -11.51 27.11
N ALA A 179 -11.46 -12.29 26.07
CA ALA A 179 -12.11 -13.57 25.80
C ALA A 179 -11.89 -14.57 26.94
N GLY A 180 -10.65 -14.73 27.40
CA GLY A 180 -10.32 -15.64 28.51
C GLY A 180 -10.89 -15.23 29.87
N ARG A 181 -11.31 -13.96 30.05
CA ARG A 181 -12.06 -13.53 31.24
C ARG A 181 -13.55 -13.85 31.15
N ALA A 182 -14.14 -13.87 29.94
CA ALA A 182 -15.54 -14.19 29.74
C ALA A 182 -15.85 -15.68 29.92
N ASP A 183 -14.88 -16.56 29.65
CA ASP A 183 -15.02 -18.01 29.77
C ASP A 183 -14.73 -18.56 31.19
N ARG A 184 -14.42 -17.71 32.19
CA ARG A 184 -14.29 -18.19 33.57
C ARG A 184 -15.68 -18.45 34.15
N PRO A 185 -16.00 -19.68 34.57
CA PRO A 185 -17.27 -19.96 35.23
C PRO A 185 -17.37 -19.06 36.46
N ALA A 186 -18.48 -18.30 36.53
CA ALA A 186 -18.78 -17.50 37.71
C ALA A 186 -18.79 -18.42 38.92
N ASP A 187 -17.90 -18.16 39.86
CA ASP A 187 -17.80 -18.86 41.13
C ASP A 187 -19.18 -18.88 41.79
N ARG A 188 -19.83 -20.05 41.78
CA ARG A 188 -21.19 -20.28 42.29
C ARG A 188 -21.15 -20.54 43.81
N ASP A 189 -20.31 -19.82 44.54
CA ASP A 189 -20.15 -20.01 45.99
C ASP A 189 -20.64 -18.77 46.75
N THR A 190 -21.95 -18.46 46.70
CA THR A 190 -22.57 -17.48 47.62
C THR A 190 -24.04 -17.73 47.99
N VAL A 191 -24.66 -18.87 47.64
CA VAL A 191 -26.05 -19.14 48.06
C VAL A 191 -26.19 -20.55 48.61
N ARG A 192 -25.70 -20.78 49.83
CA ARG A 192 -26.16 -21.81 50.77
C ARG A 192 -25.63 -21.47 52.16
N SER A 193 -26.35 -20.59 52.84
CA SER A 193 -26.29 -20.38 54.29
C SER A 193 -27.73 -20.30 54.79
#